data_AF-Q4WD92-F1
#
_entry.id   AF-Q4WD92-F1
#
_cell.length_a   1.000
_cell.length_b   1.000
_cell.length_c   1.000
_cell.angle_alpha   90.00
_cell.angle_beta   90.00
_cell.angle_gamma   90.00
#
_symmetry.space_group_name_H-M   'P 1'
#
loop_
_entity.id
_entity.type
_entity.pdbx_description
1 polymer ?
#
loop_
_entity_poly.entity_id
_entity_poly.type
_entity_poly.pdbx_seq_one_letter_code
_entity_poly.pdbx_strand_id
1 'polypeptide(L)'
;MQLLFLSAGQTPSYAKRYTHPIGHLPFFCYNGTVSWLQCPEIRRLKRWKKHQMHVLFRLHGIAASRSISSNAGQSSTRFLTIGEKVEYEIAQQSIIAFRSSGDAAFPGPDEIQVVSVRTGRKLRSHVTSTGLVFSTLSDEAPNFEEYFPGLEALLERVDFTKLPYRRSIKYEGHFNWKTMVDGYQECLHCQYTHPSFSVYYPPTFYTVNNHQNFSQHIADPKKPDDGLFLYFFPICTLNVYGGGMSSFRVCPAEDPSQTRMEFDYYHSESGNKFEEYYQFVRQVAMEDYELCEKTQGNLEKGVYTEGILNPEKENGVSFYQDRVFELVCQQHAAESASHDLSAPRLKESEINAEKVGAAAL
;
A
#
# COMPACT_ATOMS: atom_id res chain seq x y z
N MET A 1 16.75 -34.09 9.01
CA MET A 1 16.12 -34.59 10.26
C MET A 1 14.75 -33.94 10.37
N GLN A 2 13.70 -34.75 10.58
CA GLN A 2 12.26 -34.45 10.56
C GLN A 2 11.78 -33.39 11.57
N LEU A 3 10.59 -32.81 11.33
CA LEU A 3 9.40 -33.06 12.16
C LEU A 3 8.09 -32.63 11.46
N LEU A 4 7.18 -33.60 11.30
CA LEU A 4 5.79 -33.47 10.87
C LEU A 4 4.91 -33.72 12.10
N PHE A 5 3.94 -32.86 12.38
CA PHE A 5 2.86 -33.15 13.33
C PHE A 5 1.52 -33.25 12.60
N LEU A 6 0.94 -34.45 12.62
CA LEU A 6 -0.49 -34.70 12.43
C LEU A 6 -1.17 -34.49 13.77
N SER A 7 -2.20 -33.65 13.82
CA SER A 7 -3.16 -33.60 14.92
C SER A 7 -4.56 -33.63 14.32
N ALA A 8 -5.24 -34.74 14.54
CA ALA A 8 -6.67 -34.89 14.34
C ALA A 8 -7.38 -34.26 15.55
N GLY A 9 -8.20 -33.23 15.31
CA GLY A 9 -8.98 -32.55 16.34
C GLY A 9 -10.33 -32.09 15.77
N GLN A 10 -11.39 -32.43 16.47
CA GLN A 10 -12.79 -32.29 16.08
C GLN A 10 -13.19 -30.85 15.70
N THR A 11 -13.91 -30.71 14.58
CA THR A 11 -14.59 -29.46 14.15
C THR A 11 -15.78 -29.12 15.05
N PRO A 12 -15.86 -27.90 15.65
CA PRO A 12 -17.10 -27.40 16.21
C PRO A 12 -18.00 -26.81 15.12
N SER A 13 -19.25 -27.24 15.10
CA SER A 13 -20.33 -26.82 14.20
C SER A 13 -20.79 -25.38 14.47
N TYR A 14 -20.29 -24.41 13.72
CA TYR A 14 -20.99 -23.13 13.49
C TYR A 14 -20.67 -22.60 12.08
N ALA A 15 -21.41 -23.07 11.08
CA ALA A 15 -21.40 -22.50 9.73
C ALA A 15 -22.69 -21.69 9.51
N LYS A 16 -22.58 -20.37 9.33
CA LYS A 16 -23.62 -19.56 8.68
C LYS A 16 -23.27 -19.46 7.19
N ARG A 17 -24.16 -19.96 6.32
CA ARG A 17 -24.05 -19.79 4.87
C ARG A 17 -24.30 -18.34 4.50
N TYR A 18 -23.34 -17.71 3.82
CA TYR A 18 -23.58 -16.57 2.94
C TYR A 18 -23.26 -17.01 1.52
N THR A 19 -24.28 -17.03 0.66
CA THR A 19 -24.15 -17.25 -0.78
C THR A 19 -24.03 -15.90 -1.46
N HIS A 20 -22.85 -15.57 -2.00
CA HIS A 20 -22.71 -14.43 -2.91
C HIS A 20 -23.16 -14.83 -4.32
N PRO A 21 -23.95 -14.00 -5.04
CA PRO A 21 -24.45 -14.33 -6.36
C PRO A 21 -23.48 -13.82 -7.44
N ILE A 22 -22.38 -14.53 -7.69
CA ILE A 22 -21.65 -14.40 -8.95
C ILE A 22 -21.37 -15.83 -9.43
N GLY A 23 -22.02 -16.19 -10.54
CA GLY A 23 -22.08 -17.54 -11.07
C GLY A 23 -20.75 -18.06 -11.60
N HIS A 24 -20.59 -19.38 -11.44
CA HIS A 24 -19.76 -20.28 -12.25
C HIS A 24 -18.44 -19.74 -12.81
N LEU A 25 -17.49 -19.49 -11.91
CA LEU A 25 -16.12 -19.97 -12.12
C LEU A 25 -15.95 -21.24 -11.27
N PRO A 26 -15.25 -22.28 -11.75
CA PRO A 26 -15.06 -23.51 -10.97
C PRO A 26 -14.03 -23.24 -9.87
N PHE A 27 -14.44 -22.56 -8.81
CA PHE A 27 -13.64 -22.37 -7.61
C PHE A 27 -14.35 -23.06 -6.45
N PHE A 28 -13.90 -24.27 -6.14
CA PHE A 28 -14.29 -24.94 -4.89
C PHE A 28 -13.61 -24.21 -3.73
N CYS A 29 -14.33 -23.28 -3.12
CA CYS A 29 -13.89 -22.59 -1.90
C CYS A 29 -14.41 -23.35 -0.68
N TYR A 30 -13.50 -23.95 0.10
CA TYR A 30 -13.80 -24.58 1.38
C TYR A 30 -13.19 -23.75 2.50
N ASN A 31 -14.06 -23.16 3.34
CA ASN A 31 -13.81 -22.49 4.63
C ASN A 31 -12.33 -22.32 5.07
N GLY A 32 -11.74 -21.18 4.71
CA GLY A 32 -10.45 -20.66 5.18
C GLY A 32 -10.03 -19.51 4.28
N THR A 33 -9.39 -18.45 4.80
CA THR A 33 -8.84 -17.40 3.94
C THR A 33 -7.61 -17.96 3.23
N VAL A 34 -7.74 -18.20 1.93
CA VAL A 34 -6.70 -18.78 1.07
C VAL A 34 -5.89 -17.66 0.43
N SER A 35 -4.57 -17.81 0.38
CA SER A 35 -3.68 -16.89 -0.36
C SER A 35 -3.69 -17.20 -1.87
N TRP A 36 -4.13 -16.24 -2.70
CA TRP A 36 -4.36 -16.42 -4.15
C TRP A 36 -3.23 -15.87 -5.04
N LEU A 37 -2.07 -15.54 -4.46
CA LEU A 37 -0.94 -14.85 -5.12
C LEU A 37 -0.38 -15.58 -6.36
N GLN A 38 -0.69 -16.86 -6.51
CA GLN A 38 -0.25 -17.66 -7.64
C GLN A 38 -1.15 -17.57 -8.88
N CYS A 39 -2.35 -17.00 -8.77
CA CYS A 39 -3.25 -16.86 -9.92
C CYS A 39 -2.59 -16.03 -11.04
N PRO A 40 -2.40 -16.57 -12.26
CA PRO A 40 -1.73 -15.88 -13.36
C PRO A 40 -2.38 -14.54 -13.74
N GLU A 41 -3.70 -14.42 -13.62
CA GLU A 41 -4.41 -13.15 -13.82
C GLU A 41 -4.05 -12.14 -12.73
N ILE A 42 -4.00 -12.55 -11.46
CA ILE A 42 -3.60 -11.70 -10.31
C ILE A 42 -2.10 -11.31 -10.38
N ARG A 43 -1.25 -12.18 -10.93
CA ARG A 43 0.17 -11.89 -11.18
C ARG A 43 0.37 -10.83 -12.27
N ARG A 44 -0.46 -10.82 -13.31
CA ARG A 44 -0.30 -9.94 -14.49
C ARG A 44 -0.95 -8.56 -14.35
N LEU A 45 -1.65 -8.27 -13.27
CA LEU A 45 -2.46 -7.05 -13.18
C LEU A 45 -1.64 -5.79 -12.90
N LYS A 46 -1.40 -5.08 -14.00
CA LYS A 46 -0.64 -3.82 -14.13
C LYS A 46 -1.49 -2.54 -13.99
N ARG A 47 -2.83 -2.63 -13.91
CA ARG A 47 -3.73 -1.46 -13.97
C ARG A 47 -4.77 -1.45 -12.87
N TRP A 48 -4.55 -0.61 -11.88
CA TRP A 48 -5.50 -0.25 -10.81
C TRP A 48 -5.80 1.23 -10.91
N LYS A 49 -6.25 1.68 -12.09
CA LYS A 49 -6.27 3.12 -12.37
C LYS A 49 -7.50 3.83 -11.85
N LYS A 50 -8.61 3.12 -11.60
CA LYS A 50 -9.90 3.81 -11.63
C LYS A 50 -10.24 4.56 -10.33
N HIS A 51 -9.78 4.11 -9.15
CA HIS A 51 -10.27 4.67 -7.87
C HIS A 51 -9.24 4.84 -6.74
N GLN A 52 -7.93 4.87 -6.99
CA GLN A 52 -6.94 4.87 -5.91
C GLN A 52 -6.37 6.25 -5.56
N MET A 53 -6.23 6.51 -4.27
CA MET A 53 -5.36 7.56 -3.73
C MET A 53 -4.03 6.96 -3.30
N HIS A 54 -2.97 7.76 -3.45
CA HIS A 54 -1.61 7.39 -3.11
C HIS A 54 -0.96 8.47 -2.26
N VAL A 55 0.09 8.12 -1.52
CA VAL A 55 0.72 9.02 -0.55
C VAL A 55 2.01 9.63 -1.12
N LEU A 56 2.18 10.93 -0.94
CA LEU A 56 3.35 11.74 -1.29
C LEU A 56 3.74 12.58 -0.07
N PHE A 57 5.02 12.74 0.24
CA PHE A 57 5.41 13.29 1.55
C PHE A 57 5.66 14.80 1.53
N ARG A 58 4.82 15.58 2.24
CA ARG A 58 5.01 17.00 2.66
C ARG A 58 5.18 17.03 4.17
N LEU A 59 5.53 18.20 4.73
CA LEU A 59 5.42 18.56 6.15
C LEU A 59 4.95 20.05 6.30
N HIS A 60 4.15 20.45 7.30
CA HIS A 60 3.73 21.85 7.61
C HIS A 60 3.39 22.15 9.09
N GLY A 61 4.13 23.03 9.77
CA GLY A 61 3.82 23.41 11.15
C GLY A 61 2.64 24.41 11.29
N ILE A 62 1.64 24.07 12.10
CA ILE A 62 0.62 25.03 12.58
C ILE A 62 1.16 25.79 13.79
N ALA A 63 1.25 27.12 13.69
CA ALA A 63 1.45 27.98 14.85
C ALA A 63 0.14 28.14 15.63
N ALA A 64 -0.09 27.29 16.65
CA ALA A 64 -1.17 27.51 17.60
C ALA A 64 -0.74 28.57 18.64
N SER A 65 -1.48 29.68 18.71
CA SER A 65 -1.26 30.75 19.67
C SER A 65 -1.55 30.30 21.10
N ARG A 66 -0.52 29.87 21.86
CA ARG A 66 -0.47 29.99 23.33
C ARG A 66 0.98 30.25 23.76
N SER A 67 1.15 31.29 24.57
CA SER A 67 2.44 31.78 25.08
C SER A 67 3.16 30.72 25.93
N ILE A 68 4.23 30.13 25.39
CA ILE A 68 5.31 29.48 26.14
C ILE A 68 6.65 29.81 25.45
N SER A 69 7.63 30.16 26.27
CA SER A 69 8.95 30.68 25.91
C SER A 69 9.86 29.73 25.13
N SER A 70 10.56 30.30 24.14
CA SER A 70 11.92 29.98 23.67
C SER A 70 12.32 28.51 23.51
N ASN A 71 11.95 27.95 22.35
CA ASN A 71 12.90 27.36 21.41
C ASN A 71 12.20 27.29 20.05
N ALA A 72 12.62 28.13 19.11
CA ALA A 72 12.10 28.11 17.75
C ALA A 72 12.56 26.82 17.06
N GLY A 73 11.79 25.75 17.25
CA GLY A 73 11.99 24.49 16.54
C GLY A 73 11.81 24.74 15.04
N GLN A 74 12.89 24.58 14.27
CA GLN A 74 12.83 24.54 12.82
C GLN A 74 11.99 23.33 12.40
N SER A 75 10.70 23.56 12.12
CA SER A 75 9.95 22.67 11.24
C SER A 75 10.69 22.59 9.91
N SER A 76 10.71 21.43 9.27
CA SER A 76 11.52 21.21 8.06
C SER A 76 10.86 20.18 7.20
N THR A 77 10.62 20.56 5.95
CA THR A 77 9.73 19.85 5.03
C THR A 77 10.52 19.43 3.80
N ARG A 78 10.01 18.43 3.07
CA ARG A 78 10.60 18.06 1.78
C ARG A 78 10.36 19.12 0.68
N PHE A 79 9.38 20.00 0.87
CA PHE A 79 8.96 21.01 -0.11
C PHE A 79 9.16 22.44 0.41
N LEU A 80 10.31 22.72 1.04
CA LEU A 80 10.61 24.07 1.56
C LEU A 80 10.83 25.07 0.43
N THR A 81 11.65 24.69 -0.54
CA THR A 81 12.07 25.55 -1.66
C THR A 81 10.97 25.63 -2.71
N ILE A 82 10.54 26.84 -3.04
CA ILE A 82 9.57 27.07 -4.11
C ILE A 82 10.19 26.63 -5.45
N GLY A 83 9.44 25.86 -6.22
CA GLY A 83 9.84 25.35 -7.52
C GLY A 83 10.78 24.15 -7.49
N GLU A 84 11.25 23.72 -6.31
CA GLU A 84 12.02 22.48 -6.18
C GLU A 84 11.10 21.28 -6.42
N LYS A 85 11.46 20.50 -7.43
CA LYS A 85 10.66 19.39 -7.94
C LYS A 85 11.15 18.08 -7.36
N VAL A 86 10.24 17.32 -6.78
CA VAL A 86 10.49 15.95 -6.34
C VAL A 86 9.71 15.01 -7.23
N GLU A 87 10.42 14.11 -7.90
CA GLU A 87 9.82 13.08 -8.73
C GLU A 87 9.44 11.84 -7.91
N TYR A 88 8.27 11.31 -8.20
CA TYR A 88 7.75 10.05 -7.67
C TYR A 88 7.20 9.21 -8.83
N GLU A 89 7.13 7.91 -8.63
CA GLU A 89 6.48 7.00 -9.57
C GLU A 89 5.35 6.26 -8.88
N ILE A 90 4.18 6.23 -9.52
CA ILE A 90 3.02 5.53 -9.04
C ILE A 90 2.38 4.78 -10.19
N ALA A 91 2.18 3.47 -10.05
CA ALA A 91 1.63 2.63 -11.10
C ALA A 91 2.32 2.88 -12.46
N GLN A 92 3.65 2.98 -12.44
CA GLN A 92 4.50 3.23 -13.62
C GLN A 92 4.18 4.55 -14.32
N GLN A 93 3.65 5.53 -13.58
CA GLN A 93 3.47 6.91 -14.03
C GLN A 93 4.32 7.83 -13.17
N SER A 94 5.26 8.54 -13.80
CA SER A 94 6.00 9.60 -13.13
C SER A 94 5.10 10.80 -12.84
N ILE A 95 5.20 11.29 -11.62
CA ILE A 95 4.56 12.51 -11.14
C ILE A 95 5.61 13.38 -10.45
N ILE A 96 5.38 14.69 -10.44
CA ILE A 96 6.23 15.65 -9.73
C ILE A 96 5.38 16.34 -8.69
N ALA A 97 5.85 16.34 -7.44
CA ALA A 97 5.31 17.19 -6.38
C ALA A 97 6.29 18.33 -6.09
N PHE A 98 5.76 19.54 -5.91
CA PHE A 98 6.56 20.72 -5.62
C PHE A 98 5.74 21.80 -4.92
N ARG A 99 6.43 22.70 -4.23
CA ARG A 99 5.83 23.94 -3.72
C ARG A 99 5.76 24.97 -4.84
N SER A 100 4.57 25.41 -5.23
CA SER A 100 4.35 26.32 -6.35
C SER A 100 4.45 27.80 -6.00
N SER A 101 4.21 28.16 -4.74
CA SER A 101 4.03 29.55 -4.30
C SER A 101 4.18 29.68 -2.78
N GLY A 102 4.05 30.91 -2.28
CA GLY A 102 3.92 31.23 -0.86
C GLY A 102 5.16 31.83 -0.24
N ASP A 103 4.96 32.73 0.73
CA ASP A 103 6.05 33.48 1.37
C ASP A 103 6.36 32.98 2.79
N ALA A 104 5.54 32.06 3.29
CA ALA A 104 5.73 31.47 4.60
C ALA A 104 6.97 30.55 4.61
N ALA A 105 7.58 30.36 5.78
CA ALA A 105 8.66 29.40 5.96
C ALA A 105 8.23 27.95 5.60
N PHE A 106 6.92 27.67 5.69
CA PHE A 106 6.35 26.34 5.43
C PHE A 106 5.22 26.42 4.41
N PRO A 107 5.13 25.46 3.46
CA PRO A 107 4.12 25.49 2.43
C PRO A 107 2.73 25.36 3.03
N GLY A 108 1.77 26.22 2.68
CA GLY A 108 0.34 25.99 2.95
C GLY A 108 -0.25 24.83 2.12
N PRO A 109 -1.45 24.31 2.45
CA PRO A 109 -2.08 23.23 1.67
C PRO A 109 -2.23 23.57 0.18
N ASP A 110 -2.59 24.81 -0.12
CA ASP A 110 -2.80 25.32 -1.48
C ASP A 110 -1.51 25.63 -2.23
N GLU A 111 -0.36 25.60 -1.54
CA GLU A 111 0.95 25.87 -2.11
C GLU A 111 1.63 24.63 -2.68
N ILE A 112 1.10 23.43 -2.41
CA ILE A 112 1.63 22.19 -2.97
C ILE A 112 0.86 21.82 -4.24
N GLN A 113 1.61 21.54 -5.29
CA GLN A 113 1.06 21.02 -6.53
C GLN A 113 1.69 19.68 -6.87
N VAL A 114 0.85 18.79 -7.40
CA VAL A 114 1.27 17.52 -7.96
C VAL A 114 0.86 17.52 -9.43
N VAL A 115 1.79 17.19 -10.32
CA VAL A 115 1.58 17.19 -11.77
C VAL A 115 2.03 15.86 -12.37
N SER A 116 1.31 15.40 -13.40
CA SER A 116 1.74 14.26 -14.20
C SER A 116 2.91 14.69 -15.09
N VAL A 117 4.02 13.95 -15.05
CA VAL A 117 5.18 14.23 -15.93
C VAL A 117 4.80 14.08 -17.39
N ARG A 118 4.05 13.02 -17.72
CA ARG A 118 3.67 12.68 -19.09
C ARG A 118 2.74 13.71 -19.73
N THR A 119 1.79 14.25 -18.98
CA THR A 119 0.73 15.11 -19.53
C THR A 119 0.87 16.58 -19.15
N GLY A 120 1.71 16.91 -18.17
CA GLY A 120 1.79 18.25 -17.57
C GLY A 120 0.55 18.63 -16.75
N ARG A 121 -0.47 17.77 -16.68
CA ARG A 121 -1.75 18.07 -16.03
C ARG A 121 -1.58 18.07 -14.52
N LYS A 122 -2.18 19.05 -13.85
CA LYS A 122 -2.34 19.07 -12.39
C LYS A 122 -3.19 17.87 -11.96
N LEU A 123 -2.69 17.15 -10.97
CA LEU A 123 -3.37 16.03 -10.34
C LEU A 123 -4.06 16.52 -9.07
N ARG A 124 -5.18 15.86 -8.71
CA ARG A 124 -5.83 16.14 -7.44
C ARG A 124 -4.91 15.70 -6.30
N SER A 125 -4.84 16.52 -5.27
CA SER A 125 -4.10 16.22 -4.06
C SER A 125 -4.87 16.67 -2.83
N HIS A 126 -4.76 15.90 -1.77
CA HIS A 126 -5.20 16.26 -0.43
C HIS A 126 -3.96 16.45 0.44
N VAL A 127 -4.03 17.38 1.38
CA VAL A 127 -2.90 17.73 2.21
C VAL A 127 -3.37 17.80 3.66
N THR A 128 -2.81 16.94 4.50
CA THR A 128 -3.25 16.83 5.90
C THR A 128 -2.75 17.99 6.74
N SER A 129 -3.43 18.25 7.85
CA SER A 129 -3.02 19.23 8.87
C SER A 129 -1.62 18.95 9.43
N THR A 130 -1.26 17.67 9.57
CA THR A 130 0.06 17.19 10.02
C THR A 130 1.10 17.09 8.92
N GLY A 131 0.76 17.54 7.72
CA GLY A 131 1.71 17.82 6.67
C GLY A 131 1.84 16.77 5.60
N LEU A 132 1.22 15.59 5.63
CA LEU A 132 1.33 14.60 4.55
C LEU A 132 0.57 15.06 3.28
N VAL A 133 1.04 14.67 2.09
CA VAL A 133 0.31 14.86 0.82
C VAL A 133 -0.24 13.50 0.36
N PHE A 134 -1.43 13.51 -0.21
CA PHE A 134 -2.00 12.37 -0.89
C PHE A 134 -2.40 12.85 -2.27
N SER A 135 -2.17 12.07 -3.31
CA SER A 135 -2.55 12.41 -4.67
C SER A 135 -3.09 11.20 -5.42
N THR A 136 -3.79 11.45 -6.51
CA THR A 136 -4.38 10.41 -7.33
C THR A 136 -4.13 10.69 -8.81
N LEU A 137 -3.94 9.61 -9.57
CA LEU A 137 -3.86 9.66 -11.03
C LEU A 137 -5.24 9.73 -11.70
N SER A 138 -6.32 9.45 -10.95
CA SER A 138 -7.69 9.36 -11.45
C SER A 138 -8.52 10.58 -11.07
N ASP A 139 -9.26 11.11 -12.03
CA ASP A 139 -10.27 12.14 -11.75
C ASP A 139 -11.52 11.54 -11.09
N GLU A 140 -11.74 10.22 -11.23
CA GLU A 140 -12.88 9.48 -10.67
C GLU A 140 -12.63 8.96 -9.25
N ALA A 141 -11.41 9.09 -8.71
CA ALA A 141 -11.15 8.62 -7.35
C ALA A 141 -11.99 9.42 -6.32
N PRO A 142 -12.46 8.76 -5.26
CA PRO A 142 -13.17 9.44 -4.18
C PRO A 142 -12.29 10.50 -3.50
N ASN A 143 -12.91 11.35 -2.69
CA ASN A 143 -12.15 12.31 -1.88
C ASN A 143 -11.38 11.58 -0.76
N PHE A 144 -10.46 12.29 -0.09
CA PHE A 144 -9.58 11.70 0.90
C PHE A 144 -10.32 10.99 2.05
N GLU A 145 -11.32 11.64 2.66
CA GLU A 145 -12.06 11.07 3.79
C GLU A 145 -12.94 9.89 3.34
N GLU A 146 -13.48 9.93 2.12
CA GLU A 146 -14.23 8.80 1.56
C GLU A 146 -13.32 7.60 1.24
N TYR A 147 -12.06 7.84 0.84
CA TYR A 147 -11.11 6.75 0.58
C TYR A 147 -10.44 6.23 1.86
N PHE A 148 -10.09 7.10 2.79
CA PHE A 148 -9.40 6.80 4.05
C PHE A 148 -10.20 7.29 5.26
N PRO A 149 -11.39 6.73 5.52
CA PRO A 149 -12.26 7.22 6.59
C PRO A 149 -11.57 7.13 7.95
N GLY A 150 -11.56 8.25 8.67
CA GLY A 150 -10.95 8.38 10.00
C GLY A 150 -9.41 8.40 10.03
N LEU A 151 -8.73 8.37 8.88
CA LEU A 151 -7.27 8.40 8.84
C LEU A 151 -6.71 9.75 9.32
N GLU A 152 -7.36 10.87 9.00
CA GLU A 152 -6.85 12.19 9.38
C GLU A 152 -6.72 12.34 10.90
N ALA A 153 -7.73 11.93 11.65
CA ALA A 153 -7.70 11.93 13.12
C ALA A 153 -6.59 11.04 13.70
N LEU A 154 -6.23 9.95 13.02
CA LEU A 154 -5.10 9.11 13.43
C LEU A 154 -3.75 9.79 13.15
N LEU A 155 -3.63 10.44 12.00
CA LEU A 155 -2.44 11.18 11.60
C LEU A 155 -2.20 12.42 12.49
N GLU A 156 -3.24 13.03 13.04
CA GLU A 156 -3.16 14.17 13.98
C GLU A 156 -2.42 13.87 15.28
N ARG A 157 -2.23 12.60 15.63
CA ARG A 157 -1.45 12.19 16.80
C ARG A 157 0.03 12.48 16.67
N VAL A 158 0.53 12.59 15.44
CA VAL A 158 1.94 12.84 15.14
C VAL A 158 2.06 14.10 14.30
N ASP A 159 2.71 15.10 14.87
CA ASP A 159 3.13 16.27 14.12
C ASP A 159 4.38 15.93 13.30
N PHE A 160 4.19 15.34 12.12
CA PHE A 160 5.27 14.92 11.24
C PHE A 160 6.20 16.09 10.88
N THR A 161 5.73 17.31 11.07
CA THR A 161 6.33 18.54 10.55
C THR A 161 7.56 18.98 11.33
N LYS A 162 7.76 18.33 12.47
CA LYS A 162 8.96 18.37 13.30
C LYS A 162 10.03 17.37 12.89
N LEU A 163 9.81 16.57 11.83
CA LEU A 163 10.74 15.56 11.35
C LEU A 163 11.37 15.99 10.01
N PRO A 164 12.51 16.71 10.02
CA PRO A 164 13.25 17.07 8.82
C PRO A 164 13.49 15.90 7.88
N TYR A 165 13.33 16.13 6.58
CA TYR A 165 13.85 15.21 5.56
C TYR A 165 15.37 15.06 5.69
N ARG A 166 15.87 13.83 5.61
CA ARG A 166 17.30 13.52 5.75
C ARG A 166 17.88 12.80 4.55
N ARG A 167 17.20 11.75 4.07
CA ARG A 167 17.74 10.86 3.03
C ARG A 167 16.61 10.16 2.29
N SER A 168 16.78 10.00 0.98
CA SER A 168 16.02 9.04 0.18
C SER A 168 16.96 8.02 -0.41
N ILE A 169 16.50 6.78 -0.55
CA ILE A 169 17.19 5.74 -1.31
C ILE A 169 16.19 5.02 -2.23
N LYS A 170 16.71 4.46 -3.32
CA LYS A 170 15.96 3.60 -4.22
C LYS A 170 16.82 2.42 -4.62
N TYR A 171 16.23 1.24 -4.68
CA TYR A 171 16.91 0.02 -5.11
C TYR A 171 15.90 -0.96 -5.72
N GLU A 172 16.38 -1.77 -6.64
CA GLU A 172 15.58 -2.81 -7.30
C GLU A 172 15.40 -4.00 -6.36
N GLY A 173 14.29 -4.72 -6.52
CA GLY A 173 13.97 -5.96 -5.82
C GLY A 173 13.47 -7.02 -6.77
N HIS A 174 13.99 -8.24 -6.63
CA HIS A 174 13.60 -9.40 -7.44
C HIS A 174 12.44 -10.16 -6.78
N PHE A 175 11.37 -9.45 -6.49
CA PHE A 175 10.12 -10.02 -5.99
C PHE A 175 8.91 -9.21 -6.44
N ASN A 176 7.76 -9.88 -6.50
CA ASN A 176 6.49 -9.20 -6.71
C ASN A 176 6.22 -8.21 -5.56
N TRP A 177 5.65 -7.05 -5.87
CA TRP A 177 5.33 -6.04 -4.85
C TRP A 177 4.46 -6.59 -3.69
N LYS A 178 3.57 -7.55 -3.99
CA LYS A 178 2.69 -8.17 -3.00
C LYS A 178 3.48 -8.96 -1.96
N THR A 179 4.61 -9.56 -2.32
CA THR A 179 5.46 -10.32 -1.38
C THR A 179 5.97 -9.44 -0.24
N MET A 180 6.33 -8.18 -0.52
CA MET A 180 6.74 -7.22 0.51
C MET A 180 5.54 -6.70 1.32
N VAL A 181 4.40 -6.52 0.68
CA VAL A 181 3.17 -6.10 1.37
C VAL A 181 2.65 -7.21 2.28
N ASP A 182 2.72 -8.48 1.87
CA ASP A 182 2.43 -9.64 2.73
C ASP A 182 3.25 -9.56 4.01
N GLY A 183 4.58 -9.44 3.89
CA GLY A 183 5.47 -9.33 5.04
C GLY A 183 5.13 -8.15 5.95
N TYR A 184 4.88 -6.96 5.38
CA TYR A 184 4.49 -5.80 6.18
C TYR A 184 3.12 -5.96 6.86
N GLN A 185 2.23 -6.77 6.28
CA GLN A 185 0.86 -6.98 6.75
C GLN A 185 0.73 -8.00 7.91
N GLU A 186 1.85 -8.51 8.41
CA GLU A 186 1.94 -9.39 9.57
C GLU A 186 3.23 -9.15 10.37
N CYS A 187 3.40 -9.86 11.48
CA CYS A 187 4.65 -9.84 12.25
C CYS A 187 4.98 -11.22 12.85
N LEU A 188 4.44 -12.28 12.24
CA LEU A 188 4.76 -13.67 12.53
C LEU A 188 6.22 -13.97 12.19
N HIS A 189 6.77 -13.40 11.12
CA HIS A 189 8.18 -13.56 10.76
C HIS A 189 9.13 -12.78 11.70
N CYS A 190 8.65 -11.69 12.33
CA CYS A 190 9.48 -10.73 13.07
C CYS A 190 10.38 -11.38 14.12
N GLN A 191 9.86 -12.35 14.87
CA GLN A 191 10.61 -13.02 15.95
C GLN A 191 11.89 -13.71 15.43
N TYR A 192 11.86 -14.18 14.18
CA TYR A 192 12.95 -14.95 13.58
C TYR A 192 13.83 -14.09 12.69
N THR A 193 13.23 -13.12 11.99
CA THR A 193 13.92 -12.31 10.97
C THR A 193 14.52 -11.03 11.54
N HIS A 194 13.91 -10.44 12.59
CA HIS A 194 14.37 -9.17 13.17
C HIS A 194 14.71 -9.27 14.65
N PRO A 195 15.82 -9.93 15.04
CA PRO A 195 16.22 -10.04 16.44
C PRO A 195 16.37 -8.66 17.10
N SER A 196 17.02 -7.70 16.44
CA SER A 196 17.26 -6.35 16.98
C SER A 196 15.97 -5.54 17.13
N PHE A 197 15.02 -5.68 16.20
CA PHE A 197 13.74 -4.97 16.26
C PHE A 197 12.82 -5.56 17.33
N SER A 198 12.78 -6.89 17.44
CA SER A 198 11.93 -7.63 18.38
C SER A 198 12.26 -7.35 19.86
N VAL A 199 13.46 -6.85 20.15
CA VAL A 199 13.83 -6.37 21.50
C VAL A 199 12.97 -5.16 21.92
N TYR A 200 12.67 -4.26 20.99
CA TYR A 200 11.89 -3.05 21.25
C TYR A 200 10.39 -3.28 21.00
N TYR A 201 10.06 -4.04 19.95
CA TYR A 201 8.69 -4.28 19.49
C TYR A 201 8.41 -5.78 19.41
N PRO A 202 8.14 -6.44 20.55
CA PRO A 202 7.94 -7.88 20.58
C PRO A 202 6.63 -8.28 19.86
N PRO A 203 6.64 -9.28 18.97
CA PRO A 203 5.46 -9.68 18.18
C PRO A 203 4.35 -10.33 19.01
N THR A 204 4.61 -10.64 20.28
CA THR A 204 3.66 -11.28 21.20
C THR A 204 2.34 -10.54 21.28
N PHE A 205 2.40 -9.21 21.41
CA PHE A 205 1.22 -8.35 21.56
C PHE A 205 0.80 -7.67 20.26
N TYR A 206 1.47 -7.99 19.16
CA TYR A 206 1.24 -7.37 17.88
C TYR A 206 -0.17 -7.69 17.35
N THR A 207 -0.86 -6.64 16.91
CA THR A 207 -2.19 -6.70 16.30
C THR A 207 -2.28 -5.76 15.11
N VAL A 208 -3.00 -6.17 14.06
CA VAL A 208 -3.32 -5.31 12.91
C VAL A 208 -4.79 -4.92 12.95
N ASN A 209 -5.05 -3.62 13.02
CA ASN A 209 -6.38 -3.04 12.89
C ASN A 209 -6.59 -2.60 11.44
N ASN A 210 -7.50 -3.28 10.75
CA ASN A 210 -7.79 -3.00 9.34
C ASN A 210 -8.90 -1.97 9.19
N HIS A 211 -8.67 -0.99 8.32
CA HIS A 211 -9.60 0.05 7.90
C HIS A 211 -9.75 0.01 6.37
N GLN A 212 -10.79 0.65 5.82
CA GLN A 212 -11.23 0.44 4.43
C GLN A 212 -10.13 0.40 3.35
N ASN A 213 -9.13 1.30 3.39
CA ASN A 213 -7.97 1.26 2.48
C ASN A 213 -6.63 1.47 3.20
N PHE A 214 -6.57 1.24 4.52
CA PHE A 214 -5.32 1.33 5.27
C PHE A 214 -5.33 0.37 6.46
N SER A 215 -4.16 -0.02 6.94
CA SER A 215 -4.03 -0.86 8.14
C SER A 215 -3.17 -0.15 9.17
N GLN A 216 -3.56 -0.23 10.44
CA GLN A 216 -2.80 0.26 11.58
C GLN A 216 -2.19 -0.92 12.33
N HIS A 217 -0.87 -0.90 12.48
CA HIS A 217 -0.13 -1.94 13.18
C HIS A 217 0.21 -1.44 14.59
N ILE A 218 -0.16 -2.23 15.59
CA ILE A 218 0.02 -1.91 17.00
C ILE A 218 0.93 -2.97 17.58
N ALA A 219 2.15 -2.58 17.96
CA ALA A 219 3.14 -3.50 18.53
C ALA A 219 2.82 -3.89 19.98
N ASP A 220 2.44 -2.91 20.82
CA ASP A 220 1.97 -3.13 22.19
C ASP A 220 0.69 -2.31 22.44
N PRO A 221 -0.48 -2.94 22.60
CA PRO A 221 -1.74 -2.26 22.89
C PRO A 221 -1.72 -1.46 24.19
N LYS A 222 -0.81 -1.76 25.13
CA LYS A 222 -0.63 -0.99 26.37
C LYS A 222 0.18 0.29 26.16
N LYS A 223 0.85 0.40 25.02
CA LYS A 223 1.63 1.57 24.62
C LYS A 223 1.26 2.01 23.20
N PRO A 224 0.00 2.43 22.99
CA PRO A 224 -0.49 2.79 21.66
C PRO A 224 0.24 4.01 21.04
N ASP A 225 1.01 4.74 21.84
CA ASP A 225 1.78 5.92 21.43
C ASP A 225 3.29 5.63 21.25
N ASP A 226 3.76 4.39 21.43
CA ASP A 226 5.19 3.99 21.32
C ASP A 226 5.68 3.83 19.86
N GLY A 227 4.77 4.07 18.91
CA GLY A 227 5.04 4.08 17.48
C GLY A 227 3.76 4.14 16.67
N LEU A 228 3.88 4.62 15.43
CA LEU A 228 2.79 4.65 14.47
C LEU A 228 3.24 3.93 13.20
N PHE A 229 2.64 2.78 12.92
CA PHE A 229 2.95 1.93 11.78
C PHE A 229 1.69 1.80 10.94
N LEU A 230 1.71 2.36 9.72
CA LEU A 230 0.57 2.40 8.82
C LEU A 230 0.95 1.83 7.47
N TYR A 231 0.08 0.98 6.94
CA TYR A 231 0.05 0.65 5.52
C TYR A 231 -1.06 1.43 4.85
N PHE A 232 -0.73 2.10 3.75
CA PHE A 232 -1.70 2.73 2.87
C PHE A 232 -1.80 1.93 1.57
N PHE A 233 -2.97 1.35 1.35
CA PHE A 233 -3.23 0.61 0.13
C PHE A 233 -3.09 1.55 -1.09
N PRO A 234 -2.32 1.17 -2.12
CA PRO A 234 -1.81 -0.19 -2.37
C PRO A 234 -0.36 -0.48 -1.97
N ILE A 235 0.53 0.50 -1.87
CA ILE A 235 1.98 0.25 -1.89
C ILE A 235 2.81 1.11 -0.93
N CYS A 236 2.16 1.98 -0.15
CA CYS A 236 2.87 2.96 0.67
C CYS A 236 2.81 2.56 2.14
N THR A 237 3.86 2.88 2.90
CA THR A 237 3.89 2.70 4.35
C THR A 237 4.32 3.96 5.08
N LEU A 238 4.10 3.99 6.39
CA LEU A 238 4.56 5.01 7.29
C LEU A 238 4.93 4.38 8.62
N ASN A 239 6.18 4.53 9.04
CA ASN A 239 6.67 4.00 10.30
C ASN A 239 7.29 5.13 11.11
N VAL A 240 6.68 5.47 12.24
CA VAL A 240 7.17 6.46 13.20
C VAL A 240 7.60 5.72 14.45
N TYR A 241 8.89 5.78 14.76
CA TYR A 241 9.46 5.22 15.97
C TYR A 241 10.89 5.72 16.17
N GLY A 242 11.44 5.58 17.39
CA GLY A 242 12.84 5.90 17.66
C GLY A 242 13.23 7.36 17.38
N GLY A 243 12.28 8.31 17.50
CA GLY A 243 12.52 9.73 17.24
C GLY A 243 12.55 10.15 15.77
N GLY A 244 12.30 9.21 14.86
CA GLY A 244 12.26 9.41 13.41
C GLY A 244 11.03 8.84 12.74
N MET A 245 10.97 9.06 11.43
CA MET A 245 9.96 8.52 10.54
C MET A 245 10.63 7.96 9.29
N SER A 246 10.20 6.77 8.89
CA SER A 246 10.51 6.21 7.57
C SER A 246 9.21 5.96 6.82
N SER A 247 9.25 6.18 5.52
CA SER A 247 8.20 5.71 4.62
C SER A 247 8.86 4.97 3.48
N PHE A 248 8.26 3.84 3.10
CA PHE A 248 8.66 3.17 1.88
C PHE A 248 7.50 2.95 0.92
N ARG A 249 7.85 2.80 -0.35
CA ARG A 249 6.96 2.42 -1.44
C ARG A 249 7.52 1.22 -2.16
N VAL A 250 6.65 0.28 -2.50
CA VAL A 250 6.97 -0.94 -3.25
C VAL A 250 6.45 -0.78 -4.67
N CYS A 251 7.20 -0.10 -5.53
CA CYS A 251 6.76 0.30 -6.86
C CYS A 251 6.88 -0.86 -7.86
N PRO A 252 5.77 -1.42 -8.38
CA PRO A 252 5.83 -2.57 -9.28
C PRO A 252 6.53 -2.24 -10.61
N ALA A 253 7.46 -3.10 -11.04
CA ALA A 253 8.14 -2.95 -12.33
C ALA A 253 7.30 -3.53 -13.49
N GLU A 254 7.81 -3.43 -14.72
CA GLU A 254 7.13 -4.00 -15.89
C GLU A 254 7.04 -5.53 -15.81
N ASP A 255 8.11 -6.15 -15.30
CA ASP A 255 8.15 -7.56 -14.94
C ASP A 255 7.43 -7.78 -13.60
N PRO A 256 6.38 -8.61 -13.53
CA PRO A 256 5.69 -8.89 -12.28
C PRO A 256 6.55 -9.53 -11.19
N SER A 257 7.69 -10.14 -11.49
CA SER A 257 8.62 -10.66 -10.48
C SER A 257 9.59 -9.59 -9.97
N GLN A 258 9.47 -8.35 -10.43
CA GLN A 258 10.35 -7.25 -10.04
C GLN A 258 9.58 -6.07 -9.46
N THR A 259 10.24 -5.37 -8.56
CA THR A 259 9.75 -4.16 -7.93
C THR A 259 10.92 -3.18 -7.73
N ARG A 260 10.59 -1.93 -7.47
CA ARG A 260 11.54 -0.90 -7.06
C ARG A 260 11.13 -0.41 -5.68
N MET A 261 12.01 -0.63 -4.71
CA MET A 261 11.84 -0.12 -3.36
C MET A 261 12.30 1.33 -3.32
N GLU A 262 11.44 2.23 -2.84
CA GLU A 262 11.80 3.62 -2.54
C GLU A 262 11.61 3.87 -1.06
N PHE A 263 12.58 4.53 -0.43
CA PHE A 263 12.50 4.92 0.98
C PHE A 263 12.78 6.41 1.14
N ASP A 264 12.05 7.03 2.06
CA ASP A 264 12.26 8.38 2.52
C ASP A 264 12.42 8.36 4.05
N TYR A 265 13.52 8.94 4.54
CA TYR A 265 13.87 8.98 5.96
C TYR A 265 13.86 10.41 6.47
N TYR A 266 13.23 10.57 7.64
CA TYR A 266 13.02 11.83 8.31
C TYR A 266 13.40 11.68 9.78
N HIS A 267 14.07 12.69 10.34
CA HIS A 267 14.54 12.60 11.71
C HIS A 267 14.79 13.99 12.30
N SER A 268 14.34 14.20 13.54
CA SER A 268 14.55 15.45 14.31
C SER A 268 16.04 15.82 14.42
N GLU A 269 16.87 14.86 14.78
CA GLU A 269 18.33 14.99 14.87
C GLU A 269 19.02 14.82 13.51
N SER A 270 20.26 15.32 13.39
CA SER A 270 21.15 15.20 12.21
C SER A 270 22.50 14.59 12.58
N GLY A 271 23.36 14.31 11.60
CA GLY A 271 24.71 13.80 11.83
C GLY A 271 24.67 12.39 12.43
N ASN A 272 25.55 12.11 13.40
CA ASN A 272 25.73 10.76 13.94
C ASN A 272 24.45 10.12 14.48
N LYS A 273 23.61 10.89 15.20
CA LYS A 273 22.32 10.38 15.71
C LYS A 273 21.37 9.94 14.59
N PHE A 274 21.35 10.68 13.48
CA PHE A 274 20.56 10.27 12.32
C PHE A 274 21.15 9.01 11.66
N GLU A 275 22.48 8.90 11.56
CA GLU A 275 23.10 7.70 10.99
C GLU A 275 22.84 6.46 11.84
N GLU A 276 22.85 6.56 13.17
CA GLU A 276 22.47 5.47 14.07
C GLU A 276 21.03 5.02 13.84
N TYR A 277 20.08 5.96 13.81
CA TYR A 277 18.68 5.68 13.46
C TYR A 277 18.57 5.02 12.08
N TYR A 278 19.21 5.62 11.06
CA TYR A 278 19.18 5.14 9.68
C TYR A 278 19.72 3.72 9.57
N GLN A 279 20.85 3.42 10.20
CA GLN A 279 21.45 2.09 10.17
C GLN A 279 20.50 1.04 10.75
N PHE A 280 19.87 1.34 11.89
CA PHE A 280 18.89 0.44 12.51
C PHE A 280 17.69 0.17 11.61
N VAL A 281 17.00 1.23 11.14
CA VAL A 281 15.82 1.05 10.29
C VAL A 281 16.16 0.44 8.93
N ARG A 282 17.38 0.69 8.42
CA ARG A 282 17.86 0.13 7.17
C ARG A 282 18.16 -1.36 7.29
N GLN A 283 18.71 -1.79 8.43
CA GLN A 283 18.95 -3.20 8.71
C GLN A 283 17.65 -3.99 8.63
N VAL A 284 16.61 -3.56 9.35
CA VAL A 284 15.28 -4.22 9.34
C VAL A 284 14.74 -4.31 7.92
N ALA A 285 14.78 -3.21 7.16
CA ALA A 285 14.33 -3.19 5.77
C ALA A 285 15.13 -4.14 4.84
N MET A 286 16.41 -4.39 5.13
CA MET A 286 17.23 -5.34 4.36
C MET A 286 16.94 -6.79 4.74
N GLU A 287 16.67 -7.06 6.01
CA GLU A 287 16.25 -8.38 6.47
C GLU A 287 14.94 -8.82 5.79
N ASP A 288 13.96 -7.90 5.69
CA ASP A 288 12.71 -8.11 4.93
C ASP A 288 12.95 -8.31 3.44
N TYR A 289 13.84 -7.50 2.86
CA TYR A 289 14.20 -7.60 1.45
C TYR A 289 14.72 -9.00 1.10
N GLU A 290 15.66 -9.52 1.90
CA GLU A 290 16.21 -10.87 1.69
C GLU A 290 15.15 -11.96 1.85
N LEU A 291 14.22 -11.79 2.79
CA LEU A 291 13.11 -12.70 2.98
C LEU A 291 12.19 -12.72 1.74
N CYS A 292 11.92 -11.55 1.16
CA CYS A 292 11.10 -11.42 -0.04
C CYS A 292 11.75 -12.09 -1.27
N GLU A 293 13.05 -11.90 -1.51
CA GLU A 293 13.75 -12.55 -2.63
C GLU A 293 13.72 -14.09 -2.50
N LYS A 294 13.97 -14.62 -1.29
CA LYS A 294 13.91 -16.06 -1.03
C LYS A 294 12.48 -16.60 -1.22
N THR A 295 11.48 -15.84 -0.77
CA THR A 295 10.06 -16.22 -0.92
C THR A 295 9.66 -16.24 -2.38
N GLN A 296 10.01 -15.21 -3.17
CA GLN A 296 9.76 -15.17 -4.60
C GLN A 296 10.38 -16.37 -5.31
N GLY A 297 11.66 -16.65 -5.05
CA GLY A 297 12.36 -17.80 -5.64
C GLY A 297 11.70 -19.14 -5.30
N ASN A 298 11.04 -19.27 -4.15
CA ASN A 298 10.26 -20.46 -3.81
C ASN A 298 8.90 -20.51 -4.52
N LEU A 299 8.21 -19.37 -4.66
CA LEU A 299 6.95 -19.28 -5.41
C LEU A 299 7.13 -19.62 -6.89
N GLU A 300 8.30 -19.32 -7.46
CA GLU A 300 8.62 -19.58 -8.86
C GLU A 300 8.99 -21.04 -9.16
N LYS A 301 9.32 -21.84 -8.13
CA LYS A 301 9.56 -23.29 -8.30
C LYS A 301 8.30 -24.06 -8.68
N GLY A 302 7.11 -23.48 -8.52
CA GLY A 302 5.83 -24.09 -8.91
C GLY A 302 5.36 -25.25 -8.02
N VAL A 303 5.98 -25.46 -6.85
CA VAL A 303 5.59 -26.52 -5.90
C VAL A 303 4.49 -26.05 -4.95
N TYR A 304 4.59 -24.80 -4.48
CA TYR A 304 3.54 -24.16 -3.68
C TYR A 304 2.39 -23.75 -4.60
N THR A 305 1.15 -23.91 -4.16
CA THR A 305 -0.05 -23.44 -4.88
C THR A 305 -0.80 -22.42 -4.02
N GLU A 306 -1.18 -22.84 -2.82
CA GLU A 306 -1.91 -22.03 -1.85
C GLU A 306 -1.58 -22.47 -0.41
N GLY A 307 -1.93 -21.64 0.56
CA GLY A 307 -1.74 -21.90 1.98
C GLY A 307 -2.83 -21.22 2.80
N ILE A 308 -3.02 -21.73 4.02
CA ILE A 308 -3.99 -21.20 4.97
C ILE A 308 -3.29 -20.16 5.84
N LEU A 309 -3.83 -18.95 5.85
CA LEU A 309 -3.36 -17.88 6.73
C LEU A 309 -3.83 -18.10 8.16
N ASN A 310 -3.00 -17.72 9.12
CA ASN A 310 -3.37 -17.63 10.52
C ASN A 310 -4.41 -16.49 10.70
N PRO A 311 -5.64 -16.81 11.12
CA PRO A 311 -6.72 -15.83 11.16
C PRO A 311 -6.51 -14.70 12.18
N GLU A 312 -5.67 -14.92 13.20
CA GLU A 312 -5.37 -13.92 14.23
C GLU A 312 -4.11 -13.10 13.91
N LYS A 313 -3.07 -13.76 13.38
CA LYS A 313 -1.74 -13.14 13.18
C LYS A 313 -1.51 -12.62 11.76
N GLU A 314 -2.29 -13.09 10.80
CA GLU A 314 -2.18 -12.71 9.38
C GLU A 314 -3.50 -12.09 8.87
N ASN A 315 -4.29 -11.49 9.77
CA ASN A 315 -5.54 -10.83 9.42
C ASN A 315 -5.32 -9.60 8.50
N GLY A 316 -4.19 -8.90 8.63
CA GLY A 316 -3.78 -7.84 7.71
C GLY A 316 -3.51 -8.37 6.29
N VAL A 317 -2.84 -9.53 6.20
CA VAL A 317 -2.53 -10.21 4.93
C VAL A 317 -3.83 -10.57 4.21
N SER A 318 -4.75 -11.25 4.90
CA SER A 318 -6.09 -11.55 4.37
C SER A 318 -6.80 -10.29 3.88
N PHE A 319 -6.83 -9.25 4.71
CA PHE A 319 -7.59 -8.04 4.43
C PHE A 319 -7.14 -7.33 3.14
N TYR A 320 -5.83 -7.11 2.99
CA TYR A 320 -5.34 -6.42 1.79
C TYR A 320 -5.45 -7.33 0.55
N GLN A 321 -5.23 -8.65 0.67
CA GLN A 321 -5.37 -9.58 -0.44
C GLN A 321 -6.81 -9.65 -0.94
N ASP A 322 -7.80 -9.66 -0.04
CA ASP A 322 -9.22 -9.57 -0.41
C ASP A 322 -9.52 -8.27 -1.16
N ARG A 323 -8.95 -7.15 -0.71
CA ARG A 323 -9.10 -5.85 -1.37
C ARG A 323 -8.47 -5.83 -2.77
N VAL A 324 -7.29 -6.41 -2.92
CA VAL A 324 -6.66 -6.64 -4.24
C VAL A 324 -7.62 -7.47 -5.11
N PHE A 325 -8.04 -8.64 -4.63
CA PHE A 325 -8.91 -9.54 -5.40
C PHE A 325 -10.23 -8.87 -5.84
N GLU A 326 -10.91 -8.18 -4.93
CA GLU A 326 -12.15 -7.45 -5.22
C GLU A 326 -11.94 -6.45 -6.38
N LEU A 327 -10.92 -5.61 -6.27
CA LEU A 327 -10.63 -4.58 -7.25
C LEU A 327 -10.14 -5.18 -8.60
N VAL A 328 -9.45 -6.35 -8.59
CA VAL A 328 -9.12 -7.11 -9.81
C VAL A 328 -10.41 -7.50 -10.52
N CYS A 329 -11.32 -8.16 -9.80
CA CYS A 329 -12.54 -8.70 -10.37
C CYS A 329 -13.42 -7.58 -10.93
N GLN A 330 -13.52 -6.45 -10.22
CA GLN A 330 -14.23 -5.26 -10.70
C GLN A 330 -13.61 -4.72 -12.00
N GLN A 331 -12.28 -4.59 -12.06
CA GLN A 331 -11.60 -4.10 -13.26
C GLN A 331 -11.78 -5.08 -14.44
N HIS A 332 -11.63 -6.39 -14.19
CA HIS A 332 -11.84 -7.41 -15.21
C HIS A 332 -13.27 -7.39 -15.75
N ALA A 333 -14.28 -7.32 -14.88
CA ALA A 333 -15.68 -7.24 -15.30
C ALA A 333 -15.96 -5.98 -16.15
N ALA A 334 -15.39 -4.83 -15.78
CA ALA A 334 -15.52 -3.59 -16.53
C ALA A 334 -14.85 -3.68 -17.93
N GLU A 335 -13.69 -4.32 -18.01
CA GLU A 335 -12.99 -4.55 -19.28
C GLU A 335 -13.77 -5.54 -20.16
N SER A 336 -14.24 -6.65 -19.62
CA SER A 336 -15.04 -7.64 -20.35
C SER A 336 -16.35 -7.04 -20.90
N ALA A 337 -17.07 -6.25 -20.10
CA ALA A 337 -18.26 -5.55 -20.56
C ALA A 337 -17.96 -4.53 -21.68
N SER A 338 -16.80 -3.88 -21.67
CA SER A 338 -16.39 -2.96 -22.74
C SER A 338 -16.03 -3.70 -24.04
N HIS A 339 -15.45 -4.90 -23.93
CA HIS A 339 -15.15 -5.75 -25.07
C HIS A 339 -16.43 -6.26 -25.74
N ASP A 340 -17.43 -6.70 -24.97
CA ASP A 340 -18.72 -7.16 -25.49
C ASP A 340 -19.49 -6.04 -26.23
N LEU A 341 -19.35 -4.79 -25.81
CA LEU A 341 -19.93 -3.63 -26.50
C LEU A 341 -19.21 -3.27 -27.81
N SER A 342 -17.95 -3.69 -27.98
CA SER A 342 -17.14 -3.44 -29.18
C SER A 342 -17.18 -4.57 -30.21
N ALA A 343 -17.77 -5.72 -29.87
CA ALA A 343 -18.01 -6.79 -30.83
C ALA A 343 -18.99 -6.32 -31.92
N PRO A 344 -18.69 -6.52 -33.21
CA PRO A 344 -19.58 -6.10 -34.29
C PRO A 344 -20.92 -6.83 -34.12
N ARG A 345 -21.99 -6.07 -33.85
CA ARG A 345 -23.35 -6.60 -33.98
C ARG A 345 -23.52 -7.02 -35.42
N LEU A 346 -23.77 -8.32 -35.65
CA LEU A 346 -24.22 -8.82 -36.94
C LEU A 346 -25.39 -7.93 -37.38
N LYS A 347 -25.27 -7.34 -38.58
CA LYS A 347 -26.33 -6.49 -39.13
C LYS A 347 -27.56 -7.39 -39.32
N GLU A 348 -28.74 -6.91 -38.93
CA GLU A 348 -30.03 -7.60 -39.16
C GLU A 348 -30.25 -8.02 -40.63
N SER A 349 -29.49 -7.45 -41.58
CA SER A 349 -29.47 -7.86 -42.98
C SER A 349 -28.96 -9.28 -43.22
N GLU A 350 -28.16 -9.87 -42.32
CA GLU A 350 -27.64 -11.24 -42.47
C GLU A 350 -28.57 -12.29 -41.86
N ILE A 351 -29.44 -11.91 -40.91
CA ILE A 351 -30.40 -12.81 -40.25
C ILE A 351 -31.57 -13.18 -41.19
N ASN A 352 -31.88 -12.32 -42.18
CA ASN A 352 -32.94 -12.59 -43.16
C ASN A 352 -32.49 -13.39 -44.39
N ALA A 353 -31.18 -13.59 -44.61
CA ALA A 353 -30.71 -14.40 -45.73
C ALA A 353 -30.90 -15.92 -45.50
N GLU A 354 -30.82 -16.39 -44.26
CA GLU A 354 -31.05 -17.81 -43.92
C GLU A 354 -32.54 -18.20 -43.96
N LYS A 355 -33.47 -17.26 -43.77
CA LYS A 355 -34.92 -17.56 -43.81
C LYS A 355 -35.51 -17.61 -45.22
N VAL A 356 -34.86 -17.02 -46.23
CA VAL A 356 -35.35 -17.06 -47.61
C VAL A 356 -34.85 -18.30 -48.36
N GLY A 357 -33.71 -18.89 -47.94
CA GLY A 357 -33.16 -20.11 -48.56
C GLY A 357 -33.84 -21.43 -48.13
N ALA A 358 -34.61 -21.44 -47.04
CA ALA A 358 -35.26 -22.65 -46.52
C ALA A 358 -36.70 -22.89 -47.05
N ALA A 359 -37.21 -22.01 -47.91
CA ALA A 359 -38.55 -22.13 -48.51
C ALA A 359 -38.53 -22.52 -50.00
N ALA A 360 -37.36 -22.83 -50.56
CA ALA A 360 -37.20 -23.28 -51.94
C ALA A 360 -36.26 -24.48 -51.99
N LEU A 361 -36.79 -25.66 -51.64
CA LEU A 361 -36.38 -26.99 -52.15
C LEU A 361 -37.44 -28.03 -51.77
#